data_AF-S6GJS0-F1
#
_entry.id   AF-S6GJS0-F1
#
_cell.length_a   1.000
_cell.length_b   1.000
_cell.length_c   1.000
_cell.angle_alpha   90.00
_cell.angle_beta   90.00
_cell.angle_gamma   90.00
#
_symmetry.space_group_name_H-M   'P 1'
#
loop_
_entity.id
_entity.type
_entity.pdbx_description
1 polymer ?
#
loop_
_entity_poly.entity_id
_entity_poly.type
_entity_poly.pdbx_seq_one_letter_code
_entity_poly.pdbx_strand_id
1 'polypeptide(L)'
;MDFQQIKSQIIKLASADLTIDALWLYGSYAKGNSGENSDVDLAILFSTVDTDLLARRLRPELLALEWCEKLRLAEGELSILDMQSAAIPLSMGVLQTGQLLINKSPDHEFRISRSIMSKWELDFEYHYRNMG
;
A
#
# COMPACT_ATOMS: atom_id res chain seq x y z
N MET A 1 -14.29 -10.85 11.69
CA MET A 1 -14.26 -10.12 10.41
C MET A 1 -14.28 -11.13 9.24
N ASP A 2 -15.18 -11.01 8.25
CA ASP A 2 -15.09 -11.82 7.02
C ASP A 2 -14.16 -11.14 6.02
N PHE A 3 -12.88 -11.53 6.06
CA PHE A 3 -11.84 -10.92 5.23
C PHE A 3 -12.09 -11.10 3.73
N GLN A 4 -12.68 -12.22 3.27
CA GLN A 4 -12.89 -12.42 1.84
C GLN A 4 -13.95 -11.47 1.30
N GLN A 5 -15.02 -11.24 2.07
CA GLN A 5 -16.03 -10.25 1.73
C GLN A 5 -15.44 -8.83 1.69
N ILE A 6 -14.64 -8.47 2.71
CA ILE A 6 -13.98 -7.15 2.78
C ILE A 6 -13.00 -6.96 1.62
N LYS A 7 -12.17 -7.96 1.32
CA LYS A 7 -11.25 -7.94 0.18
C LYS A 7 -12.00 -7.68 -1.14
N SER A 8 -13.15 -8.32 -1.35
CA SER A 8 -13.98 -8.07 -2.53
C SER A 8 -14.50 -6.63 -2.59
N GLN A 9 -14.91 -6.06 -1.45
CA GLN A 9 -15.36 -4.67 -1.37
C GLN A 9 -14.23 -3.66 -1.58
N ILE A 10 -13.05 -3.92 -1.00
CA ILE A 10 -11.82 -3.14 -1.22
C ILE A 10 -11.49 -3.07 -2.71
N ILE A 11 -11.53 -4.22 -3.41
CA ILE A 11 -11.30 -4.26 -4.86
C ILE A 11 -12.33 -3.39 -5.59
N LYS A 12 -13.61 -3.43 -5.20
CA LYS A 12 -14.64 -2.58 -5.80
C LYS A 12 -14.38 -1.08 -5.58
N LEU A 13 -14.04 -0.69 -4.34
CA LEU A 13 -13.73 0.70 -4.00
C LEU A 13 -12.54 1.21 -4.81
N ALA A 14 -11.43 0.47 -4.81
CA ALA A 14 -10.24 0.85 -5.57
C ALA A 14 -10.44 0.84 -7.08
N SER A 15 -11.30 -0.05 -7.61
CA SER A 15 -11.61 -0.07 -9.04
C SER A 15 -12.39 1.17 -9.46
N ALA A 16 -13.25 1.69 -8.60
CA ALA A 16 -14.07 2.88 -8.85
C ALA A 16 -13.30 4.20 -8.62
N ASP A 17 -12.30 4.21 -7.76
CA ASP A 17 -11.49 5.40 -7.45
C ASP A 17 -10.48 5.70 -8.57
N LEU A 18 -10.70 6.76 -9.34
CA LEU A 18 -9.83 7.16 -10.46
C LEU A 18 -8.45 7.65 -10.03
N THR A 19 -8.24 7.87 -8.74
CA THR A 19 -7.00 8.43 -8.19
C THR A 19 -6.00 7.36 -7.77
N ILE A 20 -6.41 6.09 -7.80
CA ILE A 20 -5.58 4.92 -7.51
C ILE A 20 -5.11 4.33 -8.83
N ASP A 21 -3.82 4.03 -8.97
CA ASP A 21 -3.26 3.33 -10.13
C ASP A 21 -3.02 1.85 -9.84
N ALA A 22 -2.57 1.51 -8.63
CA ALA A 22 -2.39 0.14 -8.21
C ALA A 22 -2.62 -0.01 -6.70
N LEU A 23 -3.02 -1.21 -6.30
CA LEU A 23 -3.33 -1.58 -4.91
C LEU A 23 -2.75 -2.95 -4.59
N TRP A 24 -2.06 -3.05 -3.46
CA TRP A 24 -1.59 -4.28 -2.87
C TRP A 24 -2.24 -4.48 -1.50
N LEU A 25 -2.49 -5.74 -1.18
CA LEU A 25 -2.62 -6.19 0.20
C LEU A 25 -1.23 -6.62 0.68
N TYR A 26 -0.78 -6.15 1.83
CA TYR A 26 0.47 -6.61 2.43
C TYR A 26 0.26 -7.02 3.89
N GLY A 27 1.33 -7.18 4.66
CA GLY A 27 1.23 -7.48 6.08
C GLY A 27 0.76 -8.91 6.40
N SER A 28 0.04 -9.05 7.51
CA SER A 28 -0.33 -10.34 8.09
C SER A 28 -1.25 -11.17 7.18
N TYR A 29 -2.24 -10.52 6.55
CA TYR A 29 -3.15 -11.16 5.59
C TYR A 29 -2.46 -11.62 4.31
N ALA A 30 -1.49 -10.85 3.79
CA ALA A 30 -0.73 -11.27 2.62
C ALA A 30 0.19 -12.47 2.91
N LYS A 31 0.69 -12.58 4.14
CA LYS A 31 1.57 -13.66 4.59
C LYS A 31 0.84 -14.90 5.10
N GLY A 32 -0.49 -14.86 5.19
CA GLY A 32 -1.31 -15.97 5.72
C GLY A 32 -1.22 -16.15 7.25
N ASN A 33 -0.69 -15.16 7.97
CA ASN A 33 -0.51 -15.20 9.44
C ASN A 33 -1.59 -14.41 10.19
N SER A 34 -2.71 -14.09 9.55
CA SER A 34 -3.77 -13.29 10.15
C SER A 34 -4.53 -14.07 11.23
N GLY A 35 -4.55 -13.55 12.45
CA GLY A 35 -5.49 -13.93 13.51
C GLY A 35 -6.81 -13.14 13.47
N GLU A 36 -7.72 -13.42 14.40
CA GLU A 36 -9.08 -12.83 14.46
C GLU A 36 -9.11 -11.30 14.59
N ASN A 37 -8.02 -10.67 15.07
CA ASN A 37 -7.87 -9.22 15.27
C ASN A 37 -6.79 -8.61 14.38
N SER A 38 -6.54 -9.18 13.21
CA SER A 38 -5.52 -8.62 12.31
C SER A 38 -6.10 -7.44 11.55
N ASP A 39 -5.34 -6.35 11.48
CA ASP A 39 -5.67 -5.20 10.66
C ASP A 39 -5.42 -5.50 9.18
N VAL A 40 -6.13 -4.81 8.30
CA VAL A 40 -5.99 -4.91 6.84
C VAL A 40 -4.99 -3.88 6.35
N ASP A 41 -3.78 -4.33 6.07
CA ASP A 41 -2.70 -3.48 5.55
C ASP A 41 -2.75 -3.38 4.02
N LEU A 42 -2.95 -2.17 3.52
CA LEU A 42 -3.03 -1.88 2.10
C LEU A 42 -1.93 -0.92 1.66
N ALA A 43 -1.38 -1.13 0.48
CA ALA A 43 -0.44 -0.22 -0.13
C ALA A 43 -0.96 0.24 -1.49
N ILE A 44 -0.79 1.52 -1.80
CA ILE A 44 -1.34 2.17 -2.98
C ILE A 44 -0.25 2.89 -3.75
N LEU A 45 -0.37 2.87 -5.07
CA LEU A 45 0.19 3.89 -5.95
C LEU A 45 -0.93 4.83 -6.37
N PHE A 46 -0.80 6.10 -6.05
CA PHE A 46 -1.72 7.12 -6.49
C PHE A 46 -1.36 7.60 -7.91
N SER A 47 -2.37 7.90 -8.72
CA SER A 47 -2.18 8.32 -10.12
C SER A 47 -1.40 9.63 -10.26
N THR A 48 -1.48 10.48 -9.24
CA THR A 48 -0.81 11.78 -9.20
C THR A 48 -0.13 11.99 -7.87
N VAL A 49 1.01 12.68 -7.92
CA VAL A 49 1.67 13.20 -6.73
C VAL A 49 1.10 14.58 -6.45
N ASP A 50 0.46 14.74 -5.29
CA ASP A 50 0.00 16.05 -4.84
C ASP A 50 1.18 16.99 -4.60
N THR A 51 1.06 18.22 -5.12
CA THR A 51 2.09 19.27 -4.97
C THR A 51 2.09 19.87 -3.57
N ASP A 52 0.94 19.85 -2.89
CA ASP A 52 0.84 20.21 -1.48
C ASP A 52 1.35 19.06 -0.60
N LEU A 53 2.35 19.35 0.23
CA LEU A 53 2.99 18.38 1.11
C LEU A 53 2.02 17.86 2.19
N LEU A 54 1.13 18.72 2.69
CA LEU A 54 0.17 18.33 3.72
C LEU A 54 -0.88 17.39 3.14
N ALA A 55 -1.50 17.77 2.02
CA ALA A 55 -2.44 16.92 1.30
C ALA A 55 -1.82 15.55 0.96
N ARG A 56 -0.59 15.54 0.43
CA ARG A 56 0.10 14.28 0.10
C ARG A 56 0.27 13.36 1.31
N ARG A 57 0.62 13.92 2.47
CA ARG A 57 0.81 13.14 3.70
C ARG A 57 -0.50 12.65 4.31
N LEU A 58 -1.56 13.46 4.26
CA LEU A 58 -2.85 13.12 4.86
C LEU A 58 -3.71 12.23 3.95
N ARG A 59 -3.50 12.26 2.64
CA ARG A 59 -4.26 11.50 1.66
C ARG A 59 -4.42 10.01 2.00
N PRO A 60 -3.35 9.23 2.31
CA PRO A 60 -3.53 7.83 2.69
C PRO A 60 -4.37 7.65 3.96
N GLU A 61 -4.17 8.50 4.98
CA GLU A 61 -4.92 8.45 6.24
C GLU A 61 -6.41 8.76 6.04
N LEU A 62 -6.72 9.81 5.27
CA LEU A 62 -8.09 10.19 4.96
C LEU A 62 -8.82 9.10 4.16
N LEU A 63 -8.13 8.48 3.21
CA LEU A 63 -8.69 7.37 2.44
C LEU A 63 -8.92 6.13 3.31
N ALA A 64 -8.02 5.85 4.26
CA ALA A 64 -8.18 4.74 5.19
C ALA A 64 -9.43 4.94 6.07
N LEU A 65 -9.61 6.12 6.64
CA LEU A 65 -10.81 6.47 7.43
C LEU A 65 -12.09 6.36 6.61
N GLU A 66 -12.09 6.87 5.38
CA GLU A 66 -13.24 6.77 4.47
C GLU A 66 -13.58 5.30 4.17
N TRP A 67 -12.57 4.45 3.96
CA TRP A 67 -12.79 3.04 3.67
C TRP A 67 -13.23 2.27 4.92
N CYS A 68 -12.71 2.59 6.11
CA CYS A 68 -13.23 2.05 7.37
C CYS A 68 -14.74 2.31 7.49
N GLU A 69 -15.19 3.54 7.23
CA GLU A 69 -16.62 3.88 7.27
C GLU A 69 -17.43 3.07 6.24
N LYS A 70 -16.98 3.02 4.98
CA LYS A 70 -17.67 2.30 3.90
C LYS A 70 -17.73 0.79 4.11
N LEU A 71 -16.68 0.22 4.71
CA LEU A 71 -16.55 -1.22 4.98
C LEU A 71 -17.11 -1.62 6.35
N ARG A 72 -17.52 -0.64 7.17
CA ARG A 72 -17.97 -0.82 8.56
C ARG A 72 -16.91 -1.49 9.45
N LEU A 73 -15.66 -1.08 9.27
CA LEU A 73 -14.53 -1.47 10.10
C LEU A 73 -14.35 -0.46 11.24
N ALA A 74 -13.84 -0.93 12.37
CA ALA A 74 -13.43 -0.05 13.45
C ALA A 74 -12.19 0.77 13.04
N GLU A 75 -11.99 1.89 13.71
CA GLU A 75 -10.77 2.69 13.54
C GLU A 75 -9.54 1.84 13.90
N GLY A 76 -8.53 1.86 13.03
CA GLY A 76 -7.31 1.05 13.18
C GLY A 76 -7.35 -0.30 12.47
N GLU A 77 -8.52 -0.83 12.09
CA GLU A 77 -8.62 -2.14 11.42
C GLU A 77 -8.20 -2.10 9.94
N LEU A 78 -7.94 -0.93 9.37
CA LEU A 78 -7.44 -0.76 8.00
C LEU A 78 -6.40 0.35 7.96
N SER A 79 -5.26 0.05 7.34
CA SER A 79 -4.16 0.99 7.14
C SER A 79 -3.89 1.13 5.63
N ILE A 80 -3.53 2.34 5.20
CA ILE A 80 -3.14 2.61 3.80
C ILE A 80 -1.77 3.25 3.76
N LEU A 81 -0.88 2.66 2.98
CA LEU A 81 0.46 3.16 2.70
C LEU A 81 0.54 3.72 1.28
N ASP A 82 1.01 4.96 1.13
CA ASP A 82 1.45 5.48 -0.17
C ASP A 82 2.89 5.03 -0.45
N MET A 83 3.08 4.11 -1.40
CA MET A 83 4.39 3.54 -1.72
C MET A 83 5.38 4.57 -2.28
N GLN A 84 4.91 5.68 -2.87
CA GLN A 84 5.76 6.74 -3.41
C GLN A 84 6.28 7.68 -2.33
N SER A 85 5.55 7.81 -1.22
CA SER A 85 5.88 8.70 -0.10
C SER A 85 6.50 7.96 1.10
N ALA A 86 6.30 6.65 1.20
CA ALA A 86 6.81 5.80 2.27
C ALA A 86 8.34 5.65 2.23
N ALA A 87 8.91 5.25 3.37
CA ALA A 87 10.31 4.87 3.43
C ALA A 87 10.59 3.67 2.51
N ILE A 88 11.70 3.71 1.76
CA ILE A 88 12.08 2.68 0.79
C ILE A 88 12.01 1.25 1.35
N PRO A 89 12.47 0.95 2.59
CA PRO A 89 12.32 -0.39 3.17
C PRO A 89 10.89 -0.89 3.26
N LEU A 90 9.95 0.00 3.58
CA LEU A 90 8.56 -0.36 3.74
C LEU A 90 7.91 -0.64 2.38
N SER A 91 8.15 0.24 1.39
CA SER A 91 7.70 0.01 0.01
C SER A 91 8.33 -1.25 -0.60
N MET A 92 9.60 -1.55 -0.30
CA MET A 92 10.24 -2.79 -0.73
C MET A 92 9.58 -4.01 -0.08
N GLY A 93 9.23 -3.93 1.21
CA GLY A 93 8.48 -4.99 1.90
C GLY A 93 7.14 -5.30 1.24
N VAL A 94 6.44 -4.27 0.75
CA VAL A 94 5.22 -4.43 -0.07
C VAL A 94 5.54 -5.15 -1.38
N LEU A 95 6.57 -4.74 -2.12
CA LEU A 95 6.94 -5.40 -3.39
C LEU A 95 7.35 -6.86 -3.21
N GLN A 96 7.98 -7.20 -2.08
CA GLN A 96 8.46 -8.56 -1.81
C GLN A 96 7.36 -9.51 -1.31
N THR A 97 6.41 -9.00 -0.52
CA THR A 97 5.47 -9.85 0.24
C THR A 97 4.00 -9.53 -0.02
N GLY A 98 3.73 -8.41 -0.69
CA GLY A 98 2.38 -7.96 -0.99
C GLY A 98 1.75 -8.73 -2.14
N GLN A 99 0.45 -8.92 -2.05
CA GLN A 99 -0.40 -9.43 -3.12
C GLN A 99 -0.99 -8.25 -3.89
N LEU A 100 -0.59 -8.12 -5.16
CA LEU A 100 -1.20 -7.16 -6.08
C LEU A 100 -2.69 -7.53 -6.28
N LEU A 101 -3.58 -6.60 -5.93
CA LEU A 101 -5.03 -6.76 -6.06
C LEU A 101 -5.56 -6.08 -7.33
N ILE A 102 -5.08 -4.87 -7.62
CA ILE A 102 -5.47 -4.05 -8.77
C ILE A 102 -4.24 -3.40 -9.38
N ASN A 103 -4.19 -3.38 -10.71
CA ASN A 103 -3.26 -2.57 -11.47
C ASN A 103 -3.98 -1.98 -12.69
N LYS A 104 -4.35 -0.69 -12.59
CA LYS A 104 -5.01 0.09 -13.65
C LYS A 104 -4.01 0.83 -14.53
N SER A 105 -2.75 0.95 -14.09
CA SER A 105 -1.69 1.66 -14.80
C SER A 105 -0.38 0.87 -14.73
N PRO A 106 -0.25 -0.24 -15.50
CA PRO A 106 0.92 -1.13 -15.42
C PRO A 106 2.24 -0.43 -15.69
N ASP A 107 2.26 0.53 -16.63
CA ASP A 107 3.46 1.30 -16.94
C ASP A 107 3.90 2.20 -15.78
N HIS A 108 2.94 2.80 -15.08
CA HIS A 108 3.24 3.62 -13.90
C HIS A 108 3.74 2.74 -12.76
N GLU A 109 3.03 1.66 -12.46
CA GLU A 109 3.41 0.71 -11.43
C GLU A 109 4.83 0.20 -11.67
N PHE A 110 5.12 -0.28 -12.87
CA PHE A 110 6.44 -0.80 -13.22
C PHE A 110 7.56 0.25 -13.11
N ARG A 111 7.27 1.52 -13.43
CA ARG A 111 8.23 2.61 -13.27
C ARG A 111 8.53 2.88 -11.79
N ILE A 112 7.51 2.94 -10.94
CA ILE A 112 7.69 3.22 -9.51
C ILE A 112 8.35 2.03 -8.80
N SER A 113 7.90 0.81 -9.06
CA SER A 113 8.47 -0.41 -8.49
C SER A 113 9.96 -0.52 -8.81
N ARG A 114 10.36 -0.27 -10.06
CA ARG A 114 11.80 -0.23 -10.43
C ARG A 114 12.57 0.89 -9.71
N SER A 115 11.97 2.06 -9.52
CA SER A 115 12.62 3.14 -8.78
C SER A 115 12.83 2.78 -7.31
N ILE A 116 11.85 2.13 -6.67
CA ILE A 116 11.95 1.63 -5.29
C ILE A 116 13.07 0.58 -5.19
N MET A 117 13.09 -0.41 -6.08
CA MET A 117 14.11 -1.47 -6.09
C MET A 117 15.52 -0.90 -6.30
N SER A 118 15.68 0.04 -7.24
CA SER A 118 16.97 0.69 -7.48
C SER A 118 17.47 1.48 -6.26
N LYS A 119 16.59 2.22 -5.59
CA LYS A 119 16.95 2.94 -4.35
C LYS A 119 17.31 1.96 -3.23
N TRP A 120 16.59 0.85 -3.11
CA TRP A 120 16.90 -0.20 -2.14
C TRP A 120 18.29 -0.81 -2.36
N GLU A 121 18.65 -1.12 -3.60
CA GLU A 121 19.98 -1.66 -3.94
C GLU A 121 21.11 -0.66 -3.62
N LEU A 122 20.89 0.63 -3.87
CA LEU A 122 21.88 1.67 -3.60
C LEU A 122 22.01 1.99 -2.11
N ASP A 123 20.89 2.12 -1.40
CA ASP A 123 20.86 2.62 -0.02
C ASP A 123 20.94 1.49 1.03
N PHE A 124 20.42 0.31 0.76
CA PHE A 124 20.34 -0.75 1.78
C PHE A 124 21.47 -1.76 1.64
N GLU A 125 21.68 -2.36 0.46
CA GLU A 125 22.73 -3.36 0.26
C GLU A 125 24.14 -2.78 0.46
N TYR A 126 24.37 -1.52 0.05
CA TYR A 126 25.67 -0.87 0.23
C TYR A 126 25.97 -0.56 1.70
N HIS A 127 25.00 -0.03 2.44
CA HIS A 127 25.20 0.31 3.85
C HIS A 127 25.26 -0.92 4.76
N TYR A 128 24.44 -1.95 4.51
CA TYR A 128 24.47 -3.19 5.30
C TYR A 128 25.76 -4.00 5.10
N ARG A 129 26.34 -3.99 3.90
CA ARG A 129 27.60 -4.70 3.61
C ARG A 129 28.85 -3.98 4.13
N ASN A 130 28.81 -2.66 4.29
CA ASN A 130 29.97 -1.85 4.68
C ASN A 130 29.97 -1.41 6.16
N MET A 131 28.89 -1.67 6.89
CA MET A 131 28.77 -1.43 8.35
C MET A 131 28.43 -2.70 9.15
N GLY A 132 28.53 -3.87 8.52
CA GLY A 132 28.45 -5.18 9.17
C GLY A 132 29.82 -5.69 9.61
#